data_AF-A0A7Y3HBB0-F1
#
_entry.id   AF-A0A7Y3HBB0-F1
#
_cell.length_a   1.000
_cell.length_b   1.000
_cell.length_c   1.000
_cell.angle_alpha   90.00
_cell.angle_beta   90.00
_cell.angle_gamma   90.00
#
_symmetry.space_group_name_H-M   'P 1'
#
loop_
_entity.id
_entity.type
_entity.pdbx_description
1 polymer ?
#
loop_
_entity_poly.entity_id
_entity_poly.type
_entity_poly.pdbx_seq_one_letter_code
_entity_poly.pdbx_strand_id
1 'polypeptide(L)' 'TVPDYKIPFVPVIQEDEEPFSMFANLQEYPWMLDLLEYENAEQLVDVIEKAVIQPAMIKSDQINLQKAGIIRKRHAKDYY' A
#
# COMPACT_ATOMS: atom_id res chain seq x y z
N THR A 1 -3.71 -10.12 14.45
CA THR A 1 -3.44 -8.67 14.36
C THR A 1 -2.58 -8.45 13.14
N VAL A 2 -3.02 -7.64 12.18
CA VAL A 2 -2.19 -7.33 11.00
C VAL A 2 -0.99 -6.52 11.50
N PRO A 3 0.24 -7.00 11.34
CA PRO A 3 1.41 -6.24 11.74
C PRO A 3 1.46 -4.93 10.96
N ASP A 4 2.13 -3.93 11.52
CA ASP A 4 2.33 -2.61 10.92
C ASP A 4 3.27 -2.72 9.70
N TYR A 5 2.88 -3.53 8.73
CA TYR A 5 3.59 -3.82 7.51
C TYR A 5 3.43 -2.61 6.63
N LYS A 6 4.44 -1.75 6.71
CA LYS A 6 4.68 -0.59 5.86
C LYS A 6 5.09 -1.00 4.44
N ILE A 7 4.51 -2.10 3.94
CA ILE A 7 4.73 -2.66 2.62
C ILE A 7 3.50 -2.28 1.79
N PRO A 8 3.69 -1.54 0.68
CA PRO A 8 2.59 -1.22 -0.23
C PRO A 8 1.86 -2.48 -0.71
N PHE A 9 0.54 -2.43 -0.73
CA PHE A 9 -0.29 -3.54 -1.18
C PHE A 9 -1.29 -3.06 -2.23
N VAL A 10 -1.20 -3.63 -3.43
CA VAL A 10 -2.14 -3.38 -4.54
C VAL A 10 -3.04 -4.62 -4.65
N PRO A 11 -4.31 -4.54 -4.25
CA PRO A 11 -5.24 -5.64 -4.46
C PRO A 11 -5.60 -5.73 -5.95
N VAL A 12 -5.65 -6.95 -6.47
CA VAL A 12 -6.00 -7.24 -7.86
C VAL A 12 -7.10 -8.29 -7.87
N ILE A 13 -8.15 -8.08 -8.67
CA ILE A 13 -9.30 -8.97 -8.76
C ILE A 13 -9.81 -9.08 -10.20
N GLN A 14 -10.32 -10.24 -10.58
CA GLN A 14 -10.90 -10.39 -11.91
C GLN A 14 -12.28 -9.71 -11.96
N GLU A 15 -12.65 -9.17 -13.12
CA GLU A 15 -13.99 -8.62 -13.37
C GLU A 15 -15.07 -9.66 -13.01
N ASP A 16 -16.20 -9.17 -12.49
CA ASP A 16 -17.33 -9.96 -11.97
C ASP A 16 -17.05 -10.80 -10.70
N GLU A 17 -15.85 -10.73 -10.13
CA GLU A 17 -15.57 -11.29 -8.80
C GLU A 17 -15.81 -10.28 -7.68
N GLU A 18 -16.35 -10.77 -6.56
CA GLU A 18 -16.59 -9.94 -5.38
C GLU A 18 -15.30 -9.74 -4.57
N PRO A 19 -14.95 -8.49 -4.19
CA PRO A 19 -13.81 -8.21 -3.33
C PRO A 19 -13.87 -9.02 -2.03
N PHE A 20 -12.75 -9.67 -1.68
CA PHE A 20 -12.67 -10.36 -0.39
C PHE A 20 -12.91 -9.37 0.74
N SER A 21 -13.70 -9.77 1.75
CA SER A 21 -14.02 -8.94 2.92
C SER A 21 -12.77 -8.41 3.66
N MET A 22 -11.64 -9.10 3.52
CA MET A 22 -10.35 -8.64 4.02
C MET A 22 -9.86 -7.33 3.38
N PHE A 23 -10.19 -7.04 2.12
CA PHE A 23 -9.80 -5.80 1.45
C PHE A 23 -10.47 -4.59 2.10
N ALA A 24 -11.71 -4.71 2.54
CA ALA A 24 -12.41 -3.67 3.28
C ALA A 24 -11.68 -3.32 4.59
N ASN A 25 -11.22 -4.33 5.33
CA ASN A 25 -10.44 -4.12 6.56
C ASN A 25 -9.06 -3.53 6.29
N LEU A 26 -8.48 -3.76 5.10
CA LEU A 26 -7.17 -3.26 4.73
C LEU A 26 -7.21 -1.84 4.13
N GLN A 27 -8.36 -1.39 3.61
CA GLN A 27 -8.56 -0.03 3.09
C GLN A 27 -8.23 1.06 4.12
N GLU A 28 -8.42 0.78 5.41
CA GLU A 28 -8.14 1.74 6.48
C GLU A 28 -6.64 2.04 6.63
N TYR A 29 -5.78 1.19 6.08
CA TYR A 29 -4.34 1.35 6.21
C TYR A 29 -3.78 2.20 5.08
N PRO A 30 -2.95 3.21 5.40
CA PRO A 30 -2.46 4.13 4.40
C PRO A 30 -1.54 3.47 3.39
N TRP A 31 -1.00 2.27 3.62
CA TRP A 31 -0.13 1.54 2.68
C TRP A 31 -0.90 0.66 1.69
N MET A 32 -2.21 0.51 1.85
CA MET A 32 -3.07 -0.16 0.89
C MET A 32 -3.41 0.81 -0.26
N LEU A 33 -3.33 0.30 -1.49
CA LEU A 33 -3.69 1.01 -2.72
C LEU A 33 -5.05 0.56 -3.22
N ASP A 34 -5.64 1.37 -4.11
CA ASP A 34 -6.93 1.08 -4.73
C ASP A 34 -6.95 -0.29 -5.43
N LEU A 35 -8.12 -0.93 -5.41
CA LEU A 35 -8.37 -2.21 -6.06
C LEU A 35 -8.24 -2.07 -7.58
N LEU A 36 -7.44 -2.96 -8.19
CA LEU A 36 -7.30 -3.09 -9.63
C LEU A 36 -8.15 -4.24 -10.14
N GLU A 37 -9.16 -3.93 -10.96
CA GLU A 37 -9.96 -4.92 -11.69
C GLU A 37 -9.29 -5.25 -13.04
N TYR A 38 -9.39 -6.50 -13.47
CA TYR A 38 -8.89 -6.96 -14.78
C TYR A 38 -9.85 -7.96 -15.43
N GLU A 39 -9.98 -7.91 -16.76
CA GLU A 39 -10.86 -8.80 -17.52
C GLU A 39 -10.22 -10.18 -17.72
N ASN A 40 -8.92 -10.19 -18.04
CA ASN A 40 -8.16 -11.39 -18.33
C ASN A 40 -6.65 -11.20 -18.07
N ALA A 41 -5.93 -12.33 -17.98
CA ALA A 41 -4.51 -12.33 -17.62
C ALA A 41 -3.62 -11.55 -18.61
N GLU A 42 -3.94 -11.54 -19.91
CA GLU A 42 -3.16 -10.84 -20.93
C GLU A 42 -3.23 -9.32 -20.71
N GLN A 43 -4.45 -8.79 -20.50
CA GLN A 43 -4.67 -7.40 -20.15
C GLN A 43 -3.91 -7.02 -18.86
N LEU A 44 -3.98 -7.85 -17.82
CA LEU A 44 -3.28 -7.60 -16.55
C LEU A 44 -1.76 -7.54 -16.75
N VAL A 45 -1.19 -8.47 -17.51
CA VAL A 45 0.25 -8.51 -17.80
C VAL A 45 0.70 -7.27 -18.58
N ASP A 46 -0.09 -6.83 -19.56
CA ASP A 46 0.23 -5.65 -20.37
C ASP A 46 0.31 -4.36 -19.56
N VAL A 47 -0.45 -4.27 -18.45
CA VAL A 47 -0.50 -3.08 -17.59
C VAL A 47 0.24 -3.22 -16.27
N ILE A 48 0.76 -4.41 -15.93
CA ILE A 48 1.27 -4.73 -14.58
C ILE A 48 2.31 -3.73 -14.08
N GLU A 49 3.21 -3.28 -14.96
CA GLU A 49 4.23 -2.30 -14.63
C GLU A 49 3.59 -0.98 -14.17
N LYS A 50 2.64 -0.46 -14.95
CA LYS A 50 2.03 0.84 -14.71
C LYS A 50 0.95 0.80 -13.63
N ALA A 51 0.19 -0.29 -13.54
CA ALA A 51 -0.98 -0.41 -12.69
C ALA A 51 -0.66 -1.02 -11.31
N VAL A 52 0.42 -1.80 -11.19
CA VAL A 52 0.79 -2.49 -9.94
C VAL A 52 2.16 -2.05 -9.44
N ILE A 53 3.20 -2.22 -10.26
CA ILE A 53 4.59 -2.06 -9.81
C ILE A 53 4.92 -0.59 -9.50
N GLN A 54 4.68 0.32 -10.45
CA GLN A 54 4.99 1.74 -10.28
C GLN A 54 4.21 2.38 -9.11
N PRO A 55 2.89 2.17 -8.95
CA PRO A 55 2.15 2.69 -7.80
C PRO A 55 2.68 2.16 -6.46
N ALA A 56 2.99 0.86 -6.38
CA ALA A 56 3.58 0.25 -5.19
C ALA A 56 4.95 0.86 -4.87
N MET A 57 5.82 1.07 -5.86
CA MET A 57 7.13 1.70 -5.69
C MET A 57 7.01 3.13 -5.17
N ILE A 58 6.16 3.96 -5.81
CA ILE A 58 5.90 5.34 -5.37
C ILE A 58 5.41 5.35 -3.92
N LYS A 59 4.52 4.42 -3.57
CA LYS A 59 4.00 4.33 -2.21
C LYS A 59 5.07 3.91 -1.21
N SER A 60 5.95 2.99 -1.58
CA SER A 60 7.10 2.58 -0.77
C SER A 60 7.98 3.79 -0.44
N ASP A 61 8.31 4.59 -1.46
CA ASP A 61 9.14 5.78 -1.31
C ASP A 61 8.48 6.82 -0.39
N GLN A 62 7.18 7.06 -0.55
CA GLN A 62 6.42 7.94 0.34
C GLN A 62 6.50 7.48 1.80
N ILE A 63 6.28 6.18 2.05
CA ILE A 63 6.34 5.60 3.39
C ILE A 63 7.76 5.74 3.97
N ASN A 64 8.79 5.54 3.16
CA ASN A 64 10.19 5.68 3.58
C ASN A 64 10.56 7.14 3.90
N LEU A 65 10.09 8.09 3.10
CA LEU A 65 10.25 9.52 3.38
C LEU A 65 9.55 9.93 4.68
N GLN A 66 8.34 9.44 4.93
CA GLN A 66 7.62 9.68 6.19
C GLN A 66 8.42 9.15 7.39
N LYS A 67 9.00 7.94 7.30
CA LYS A 67 9.86 7.40 8.36
C LYS A 67 11.09 8.29 8.62
N ALA A 68 11.72 8.78 7.56
CA ALA A 68 12.90 9.62 7.67
C ALA A 68 12.58 10.99 8.32
N GLY A 69 11.41 11.55 8.02
CA GLY A 69 10.94 12.82 8.59
C GLY A 69 10.38 12.74 10.02
N ILE A 70 9.87 11.59 10.45
CA ILE A 70 9.18 11.40 11.74
C ILE A 70 10.12 10.82 12.81
N ILE A 71 11.39 11.22 12.85
CA ILE A 71 12.19 10.99 14.06
C ILE A 71 11.97 12.17 15.01
N ARG A 72 10.93 12.08 15.84
CA ARG A 72 10.80 12.98 17.00
C ARG A 72 11.89 12.66 18.00
N LYS A 73 12.97 13.44 17.99
CA LYS A 73 13.99 13.42 19.03
C LYS A 73 13.47 14.17 20.25
N ARG A 74 13.39 13.49 21.38
CA ARG A 74 13.17 14.09 22.69
C ARG A 74 14.53 14.18 23.37
N HIS A 75 14.83 15.28 24.04
CA HIS A 75 16.08 15.42 24.77
C HIS A 75 15.81 15.22 26.28
N ALA A 76 16.69 14.48 26.99
CA ALA A 76 16.51 14.26 28.42
C ALA A 76 16.51 15.58 29.24
N LYS A 77 17.22 16.61 28.73
CA LYS A 77 17.22 17.99 29.26
C LYS A 77 15.87 18.69 29.18
N ASP A 78 14.92 18.20 28.39
CA ASP A 78 13.58 18.80 28.32
C ASP A 78 12.76 18.54 29.61
N TYR A 79 13.32 17.81 30.58
CA TYR A 79 12.66 17.30 31.77
C TYR A 79 13.34 17.67 33.09
N TYR A 80 14.36 18.53 33.09
CA TYR A 80 14.98 19.04 34.32
C TYR A 80 15.54 20.45 34.15
#